data_AF-A0A2E9TM40-F1
#
_entry.id   AF-A0A2E9TM40-F1
#
_cell.length_a   1.000
_cell.length_b   1.000
_cell.length_c   1.000
_cell.angle_alpha   90.00
_cell.angle_beta   90.00
_cell.angle_gamma   90.00
#
_symmetry.space_group_name_H-M   'P 1'
#
loop_
_entity.id
_entity.type
_entity.pdbx_description
1 polymer ?
#
loop_
_entity_poly.entity_id
_entity_poly.type
_entity_poly.pdbx_seq_one_letter_code
_entity_poly.pdbx_strand_id
1 'polypeptide(L)' 'MEFFGYTEELLQVDSPQPAKLPEVTISASPSELRAIANFLLASADDMETEGSKFEHEHFEFDPVDNPALVVSNPDAA' A
#
# COMPACT_ATOMS: atom_id res chain seq x y z
N MET A 1 -2.29 -10.62 -7.24
CA MET A 1 -1.43 -9.67 -6.49
C MET A 1 -0.58 -8.93 -7.50
N GLU A 2 -0.63 -7.61 -7.45
CA GLU A 2 0.11 -6.70 -8.32
C GLU A 2 0.74 -5.62 -7.44
N PHE A 3 1.91 -5.12 -7.82
CA PHE A 3 2.52 -3.97 -7.16
C PHE A 3 2.36 -2.75 -8.04
N PHE A 4 2.11 -1.61 -7.40
CA PHE A 4 1.94 -0.32 -8.04
C PHE A 4 2.78 0.71 -7.29
N GLY A 5 3.39 1.64 -8.01
CA GLY A 5 4.17 2.70 -7.38
C GLY A 5 4.28 3.94 -8.25
N TYR A 6 4.61 5.06 -7.61
CA TYR A 6 4.86 6.33 -8.27
C TYR A 6 6.36 6.60 -8.29
N THR A 7 6.85 7.12 -9.41
CA THR A 7 8.16 7.78 -9.47
C THR A 7 7.98 9.28 -9.26
N GLU A 8 9.04 10.00 -8.92
CA GLU A 8 8.98 11.47 -8.76
C GLU A 8 8.49 12.15 -10.04
N GLU A 9 8.85 11.62 -11.21
CA GLU A 9 8.39 12.13 -12.51
C GLU A 9 6.90 11.89 -12.71
N LEU A 10 6.39 10.71 -12.30
CA LEU A 10 4.97 10.42 -12.39
C LEU A 10 4.15 11.35 -11.49
N LEU A 11 4.69 11.80 -10.36
CA LEU A 11 4.01 12.72 -9.45
C LEU A 11 3.92 14.17 -9.96
N GLN A 12 4.68 14.53 -11.01
CA GLN A 12 4.71 15.89 -11.55
C GLN A 12 3.67 16.16 -12.63
N VAL A 13 2.91 15.15 -13.06
CA VAL A 13 1.85 15.31 -14.08
C VAL A 13 0.52 15.68 -13.43
N ASP A 14 -0.39 16.34 -14.17
CA ASP A 14 -1.66 16.86 -13.62
C ASP A 14 -2.56 15.79 -12.97
N SER A 15 -2.46 14.53 -13.43
CA SER A 15 -3.21 13.38 -12.89
C SER A 15 -2.28 12.16 -12.81
N PRO A 16 -1.46 12.05 -11.75
CA PRO A 16 -0.51 10.94 -11.62
C PRO A 16 -1.26 9.61 -11.56
N GLN A 17 -0.72 8.59 -12.23
CA GLN A 17 -1.19 7.21 -12.15
C GLN A 17 -0.01 6.32 -11.78
N PRO A 18 -0.19 5.33 -10.90
CA PRO A 18 0.93 4.50 -10.48
C PRO A 18 1.29 3.53 -11.60
N ALA A 19 2.59 3.30 -11.79
CA ALA A 19 3.08 2.28 -12.70
C ALA A 19 3.01 0.90 -12.06
N LYS A 20 2.65 -0.12 -12.84
CA LYS A 20 2.77 -1.52 -12.41
C LYS A 20 4.24 -1.89 -12.24
N LEU A 21 4.60 -2.37 -11.05
CA LEU A 21 5.96 -2.78 -10.70
C LEU A 21 6.06 -4.32 -10.74
N PRO A 22 7.07 -4.87 -11.44
CA PRO A 22 7.30 -6.32 -11.43
C PRO A 22 7.88 -6.83 -10.10
N GLU A 23 8.54 -5.95 -9.33
CA GLU A 23 9.17 -6.25 -8.05
C GLU A 23 9.13 -5.01 -7.15
N VAL A 24 9.06 -5.22 -5.83
CA VAL A 24 9.27 -4.19 -4.81
C VAL A 24 10.27 -4.69 -3.77
N THR A 25 11.20 -3.82 -3.35
CA THR A 25 12.12 -4.10 -2.25
C THR A 25 11.71 -3.31 -1.01
N ILE A 26 11.53 -3.99 0.12
CA ILE A 26 11.27 -3.35 1.42
C ILE A 26 12.59 -3.32 2.21
N SER A 27 13.16 -2.13 2.38
CA SER A 27 14.35 -1.90 3.21
C SER A 27 13.94 -1.28 4.53
N ALA A 28 13.78 -2.10 5.57
CA ALA A 28 13.22 -1.67 6.85
C ALA A 28 13.86 -2.42 8.05
N SER A 29 13.76 -1.83 9.23
CA SER A 29 14.13 -2.44 10.50
C SER A 29 13.19 -3.59 10.90
N PRO A 30 13.59 -4.47 11.83
CA PRO A 30 12.71 -5.55 12.30
C PRO A 30 11.40 -5.08 12.96
N SER A 31 11.35 -3.89 13.56
CA SER A 31 10.11 -3.32 14.12
C SER A 31 9.17 -2.85 13.02
N GLU A 32 9.70 -2.15 12.02
CA GLU A 32 8.93 -1.70 10.85
C GLU A 32 8.39 -2.88 10.06
N LEU A 33 9.19 -3.93 9.84
CA LEU A 33 8.72 -5.15 9.16
C LEU A 33 7.55 -5.83 9.90
N ARG A 34 7.58 -5.85 11.24
CA ARG A 34 6.47 -6.39 12.03
C ARG A 34 5.23 -5.49 11.95
N ALA A 35 5.42 -4.17 11.94
CA ALA A 35 4.32 -3.23 11.79
C ALA A 35 3.65 -3.37 10.40
N ILE A 36 4.44 -3.47 9.33
CA ILE A 36 3.94 -3.76 7.98
C ILE A 36 3.17 -5.09 7.97
N ALA A 37 3.74 -6.15 8.55
CA ALA A 37 3.07 -7.45 8.60
C ALA A 37 1.71 -7.39 9.31
N ASN A 38 1.63 -6.68 10.45
CA ASN A 38 0.37 -6.50 11.18
C ASN A 38 -0.65 -5.71 10.36
N PHE A 39 -0.20 -4.66 9.66
CA PHE A 39 -1.05 -3.88 8.76
C PHE A 39 -1.62 -4.72 7.62
N LEU A 40 -0.80 -5.55 6.98
CA LEU A 40 -1.23 -6.45 5.91
C LEU A 40 -2.24 -7.50 6.41
N LEU A 41 -2.05 -8.03 7.63
CA LEU A 41 -2.98 -8.97 8.24
C LEU A 41 -4.33 -8.31 8.54
N ALA A 42 -4.33 -7.12 9.15
CA ALA A 42 -5.56 -6.39 9.42
C ALA A 42 -6.32 -6.04 8.13
N SER A 43 -5.61 -5.56 7.10
CA SER A 43 -6.23 -5.26 5.80
C SER A 43 -6.87 -6.50 5.16
N ALA A 44 -6.26 -7.68 5.32
CA ALA A 44 -6.84 -8.93 4.84
C ALA A 44 -8.12 -9.29 5.60
N ASP A 45 -8.13 -9.18 6.93
CA ASP A 45 -9.30 -9.42 7.77
C ASP A 45 -10.46 -8.45 7.41
N ASP A 46 -10.14 -7.18 7.15
CA ASP A 46 -11.12 -6.18 6.74
C ASP A 46 -11.67 -6.45 5.32
N MET A 47 -10.82 -6.84 4.37
CA MET A 47 -11.24 -7.27 3.04
C MET A 47 -12.19 -8.48 3.08
N GLU A 48 -11.92 -9.47 3.95
CA GLU A 48 -12.81 -10.62 4.14
C GLU A 48 -14.16 -10.21 4.77
N THR A 49 -14.14 -9.24 5.68
CA THR A 49 -15.33 -8.76 6.39
C THR A 49 -16.22 -7.87 5.52
N GLU A 50 -15.62 -6.97 4.74
CA GLU A 50 -16.31 -5.94 3.99
C GLU A 50 -16.53 -6.30 2.51
N GLY A 51 -15.75 -7.24 1.97
CA GLY A 51 -15.79 -7.63 0.57
C GLY A 51 -15.53 -6.44 -0.35
N SER A 52 -16.38 -6.25 -1.36
CA SER A 52 -16.25 -5.17 -2.35
C SER A 52 -16.44 -3.76 -1.81
N LYS A 53 -16.74 -3.59 -0.51
CA LYS A 53 -16.84 -2.28 0.13
C LYS A 53 -15.50 -1.77 0.65
N PHE A 54 -14.55 -2.67 0.91
CA PHE A 54 -13.20 -2.27 1.21
C PHE A 54 -12.57 -1.73 -0.07
N GLU A 55 -12.19 -0.46 -0.10
CA GLU A 55 -11.52 0.16 -1.24
C GLU A 55 -10.00 0.05 -1.09
N HIS A 56 -9.46 0.75 -0.09
CA HIS A 56 -8.04 0.78 0.24
C HIS A 56 -7.81 1.22 1.68
N GLU A 57 -6.65 0.86 2.23
CA GLU A 57 -6.18 1.32 3.54
C GLU A 57 -4.70 1.73 3.46
N HIS A 58 -4.34 2.74 4.24
CA HIS A 58 -3.00 3.29 4.31
C HIS A 58 -2.24 2.74 5.53
N PHE A 59 -0.97 2.42 5.33
CA PHE A 59 -0.09 2.08 6.44
C PHE A 59 0.30 3.34 7.23
N GLU A 60 -0.20 3.47 8.45
CA GLU A 60 0.16 4.56 9.36
C GLU A 60 1.31 4.14 10.29
N PHE A 61 2.55 4.52 9.94
CA PHE A 61 3.73 4.36 10.79
C PHE A 61 4.63 5.59 10.69
N ASP A 62 4.76 6.31 11.82
CA ASP A 62 5.51 7.57 12.06
C ASP A 62 5.84 8.43 10.80
N PRO A 63 5.17 9.59 10.61
CA PRO A 63 5.04 10.25 9.30
C PRO A 63 6.24 11.09 8.83
N VAL A 64 7.38 11.08 9.53
CA VAL A 64 8.42 12.09 9.20
C VAL A 64 9.15 11.78 7.88
N ASP A 65 9.34 10.51 7.49
CA ASP A 65 10.09 10.17 6.26
C ASP A 65 9.73 8.80 5.62
N ASN A 66 8.64 8.14 6.03
CA ASN A 66 8.31 6.80 5.52
C ASN A 66 7.62 6.85 4.14
N PRO A 67 7.97 5.95 3.20
CA PRO A 67 7.24 5.82 1.96
C PRO A 67 5.79 5.39 2.25
N ALA A 68 4.83 6.00 1.55
CA ALA A 68 3.44 5.58 1.65
C ALA A 68 3.29 4.13 1.15
N LEU A 69 2.72 3.27 2.00
CA LEU A 69 2.31 1.91 1.65
C LEU A 69 0.79 1.81 1.74
N VAL A 70 0.17 1.25 0.70
CA VAL A 70 -1.28 1.13 0.57
C VAL A 70 -1.63 -0.31 0.21
N VAL A 71 -2.68 -0.84 0.84
CA VAL A 71 -3.37 -2.06 0.38
C VAL A 71 -4.65 -1.63 -0.31
N SER A 72 -4.88 -2.09 -1.53
CA SER A 72 -6.11 -1.83 -2.29
C SER A 72 -6.77 -3.14 -2.67
N ASN A 73 -8.09 -3.22 -2.55
CA ASN A 73 -8.87 -4.38 -2.97
C ASN A 73 -9.18 -4.31 -4.49
N PRO A 74 -8.74 -5.28 -5.29
CA PRO A 74 -9.03 -5.28 -6.74
C PRO A 74 -10.52 -5.51 -7.06
N ASP A 75 -11.31 -6.00 -6.10
CA ASP A 75 -12.74 -6.27 -6.25
C ASP A 75 -13.63 -5.15 -5.69
N ALA A 76 -13.05 -4.00 -5.31
CA ALA A 76 -13.79 -2.83 -4.86
C ALA A 76 -14.73 -2.31 -5.97
N ALA A 77 -15.94 -1.89 -5.58
CA ALA A 77 -17.03 -1.50 -6.50
C ALA A 77 -16.96 -0.06 -7.00
#